data_AF-A0A556U9L6-F1
#
_entry.id   AF-A0A556U9L6-F1
#
_cell.length_a   1.000
_cell.length_b   1.000
_cell.length_c   1.000
_cell.angle_alpha   90.00
_cell.angle_beta   90.00
_cell.angle_gamma   90.00
#
_symmetry.space_group_name_H-M   'P 1'
#
loop_
_entity.id
_entity.type
_entity.pdbx_description
1 polymer ?
#
loop_
_entity_poly.entity_id
_entity_poly.type
_entity_poly.pdbx_seq_one_letter_code
_entity_poly.pdbx_strand_id
1 'polypeptide(L)'
;MGKYKREFIWFLIEFPDNHKEWYCVSHVLREALFAERSVNQYWKNTMIGNYITVSISKYVNGRARLRVGKVTKIRILHHGSKDYHWTRNQFVTPDHLKNFSDAFNYLKHNYTWYNKLAIATSLYYWHNELLRSRNRQLKKKIRHFRYLLRKQIQK
;
A
#
# COMPACT_ATOMS: atom_id res chain seq x y z
N MET A 1 6.69 15.89 26.56
CA MET A 1 5.72 14.87 26.08
C MET A 1 4.77 15.52 25.06
N GLY A 2 4.88 15.16 23.78
CA GLY A 2 4.55 16.03 22.63
C GLY A 2 3.12 16.01 22.07
N LYS A 3 2.82 17.06 21.29
CA LYS A 3 1.54 17.52 20.67
C LYS A 3 0.66 16.49 19.91
N TYR A 4 1.09 15.26 19.66
CA TYR A 4 0.41 14.32 18.75
C TYR A 4 -0.58 13.34 19.42
N LYS A 5 -0.82 13.44 20.73
CA LYS A 5 -1.65 12.48 21.49
C LYS A 5 -3.10 12.31 20.98
N ARG A 6 -3.59 13.21 20.11
CA ARG A 6 -4.95 13.15 19.56
C ARG A 6 -5.02 12.98 18.03
N GLU A 7 -3.90 12.88 17.33
CA GLU A 7 -3.91 12.70 15.87
C GLU A 7 -3.76 11.22 15.47
N PHE A 8 -4.59 10.80 14.52
CA PHE A 8 -4.58 9.47 13.95
C PHE A 8 -4.42 9.58 12.44
N ILE A 9 -3.54 8.75 11.89
CA ILE A 9 -3.33 8.66 10.45
C ILE A 9 -4.27 7.59 9.93
N TRP A 10 -4.98 7.89 8.86
CA TRP A 10 -5.92 7.00 8.18
C TRP A 10 -5.50 6.82 6.74
N PHE A 11 -5.48 5.57 6.28
CA PHE A 11 -5.19 5.19 4.91
C PHE A 11 -6.48 4.78 4.20
N LEU A 12 -6.71 5.33 3.01
CA LEU A 12 -7.69 4.78 2.09
C LEU A 12 -7.03 3.64 1.34
N ILE A 13 -7.47 2.43 1.62
CA ILE A 13 -6.93 1.21 1.07
C ILE A 13 -7.83 0.75 -0.08
N GLU A 14 -7.25 0.58 -1.25
CA GLU A 14 -7.88 -0.07 -2.40
C GLU A 14 -7.54 -1.55 -2.40
N PHE A 15 -8.54 -2.41 -2.64
CA PHE A 15 -8.39 -3.86 -2.68
C PHE A 15 -8.46 -4.41 -4.12
N PRO A 16 -8.06 -5.67 -4.35
CA PRO A 16 -8.10 -6.30 -5.68
C PRO A 16 -9.46 -6.31 -6.39
N ASP A 17 -10.55 -6.20 -5.66
CA ASP A 17 -11.93 -6.10 -6.15
C ASP A 17 -12.38 -4.65 -6.41
N ASN A 18 -11.44 -3.69 -6.39
CA ASN A 18 -11.66 -2.25 -6.48
C ASN A 18 -12.46 -1.64 -5.32
N HIS A 19 -12.78 -2.42 -4.28
CA HIS A 19 -13.34 -1.88 -3.05
C HIS A 19 -12.33 -0.94 -2.37
N LYS A 20 -12.83 0.14 -1.78
CA LYS A 20 -12.02 1.13 -1.07
C LYS A 20 -12.55 1.39 0.32
N GLU A 21 -11.66 1.35 1.30
CA GLU A 21 -12.06 1.50 2.69
C GLU A 21 -10.97 2.16 3.52
N TRP A 22 -11.40 2.88 4.57
CA TRP A 22 -10.51 3.61 5.45
C TRP A 22 -10.03 2.71 6.59
N TYR A 23 -8.71 2.62 6.74
CA TYR A 23 -8.05 1.92 7.83
C TYR A 23 -7.25 2.90 8.68
N CYS A 24 -7.40 2.79 9.99
CA CYS A 24 -6.59 3.55 10.93
C CYS A 24 -5.20 2.91 11.02
N VAL A 25 -4.16 3.73 10.92
CA VAL A 25 -2.78 3.25 11.00
C VAL A 25 -2.48 2.77 12.42
N SER A 26 -1.83 1.61 12.52
CA SER A 26 -1.38 1.04 13.80
C SER A 26 -0.47 2.00 14.56
N HIS A 27 -0.39 1.82 15.88
CA HIS A 27 0.42 2.67 16.75
C HIS A 27 1.89 2.81 16.27
N VAL A 28 2.55 1.67 16.02
CA VAL A 28 3.97 1.62 15.64
C VAL A 28 4.22 2.30 14.30
N LEU A 29 3.41 1.98 13.29
CA LEU A 29 3.56 2.61 11.97
C LEU A 29 3.22 4.10 12.03
N ARG A 30 2.24 4.50 12.86
CA ARG A 30 1.88 5.90 13.05
C ARG A 30 3.02 6.70 13.68
N GLU A 31 3.72 6.15 14.68
CA GLU A 31 4.89 6.81 15.26
C GLU A 31 6.00 7.01 14.24
N ALA A 32 6.29 5.98 13.43
CA ALA A 32 7.27 6.09 12.35
C ALA A 32 6.89 7.18 11.33
N LEU A 33 5.61 7.28 10.97
CA LEU A 33 5.12 8.30 10.04
C LEU A 33 5.11 9.71 10.64
N PHE A 34 4.89 9.85 11.95
CA PHE A 34 5.05 11.14 12.62
C PHE A 34 6.51 11.56 12.71
N ALA A 35 7.44 10.62 12.91
CA ALA A 35 8.86 10.90 12.81
C ALA A 35 9.23 11.37 11.39
N GLU A 36 8.81 10.64 10.36
CA GLU A 36 9.00 11.03 8.94
C GLU A 36 8.41 12.41 8.64
N ARG A 37 7.19 12.71 9.14
CA ARG A 37 6.55 14.02 8.98
C ARG A 37 7.37 15.18 9.53
N SER A 38 8.18 14.95 10.57
CA SER A 38 8.99 16.00 11.18
C SER A 38 10.16 16.44 10.29
N VAL A 39 10.58 15.57 9.36
CA VAL A 39 11.74 15.80 8.48
C VAL A 39 11.36 15.94 6.99
N ASN A 40 10.20 15.41 6.59
CA ASN A 40 9.76 15.35 5.19
C ASN A 40 8.37 15.97 5.01
N GLN A 41 8.28 17.13 4.36
CA GLN A 41 6.99 17.78 4.05
C GLN A 41 6.08 16.90 3.18
N TYR A 42 6.66 16.02 2.36
CA TYR A 42 5.96 15.10 1.47
C TYR A 42 5.82 13.69 2.06
N TRP A 43 5.95 13.52 3.38
CA TRP A 43 5.90 12.21 4.06
C TRP A 43 4.71 11.34 3.65
N LYS A 44 3.56 11.90 3.26
CA LYS A 44 2.42 11.11 2.77
C LYS A 44 2.76 10.31 1.52
N ASN A 45 3.59 10.86 0.64
CA ASN A 45 4.00 10.22 -0.60
C ASN A 45 4.92 9.02 -0.37
N THR A 46 5.53 8.87 0.83
CA THR A 46 6.33 7.69 1.16
C THR A 46 5.46 6.44 1.32
N MET A 47 4.16 6.62 1.59
CA MET A 47 3.20 5.53 1.79
C MET A 47 2.19 5.39 0.65
N ILE A 48 1.77 6.49 0.02
CA ILE A 48 0.84 6.42 -1.13
C ILE A 48 1.47 5.61 -2.26
N GLY A 49 0.76 4.58 -2.73
CA GLY A 49 1.22 3.66 -3.75
C GLY A 49 1.81 2.35 -3.21
N ASN A 50 2.16 2.30 -1.93
CA ASN A 50 2.63 1.07 -1.27
C ASN A 50 1.47 0.12 -0.97
N TYR A 51 1.82 -1.14 -0.71
CA TYR A 51 0.89 -2.22 -0.41
C TYR A 51 1.02 -2.61 1.05
N ILE A 52 -0.07 -2.60 1.79
CA ILE A 52 -0.07 -2.82 3.25
C ILE A 52 -1.06 -3.91 3.62
N THR A 53 -0.70 -4.72 4.61
CA THR A 53 -1.60 -5.72 5.18
C THR A 53 -2.56 -5.04 6.16
N VAL A 54 -3.84 -5.38 6.06
CA VAL A 54 -4.90 -4.88 6.96
C VAL A 54 -5.79 -6.01 7.46
N SER A 55 -6.40 -5.83 8.63
CA SER A 55 -7.40 -6.78 9.14
C SER A 55 -8.78 -6.47 8.58
N ILE A 56 -9.40 -7.43 7.91
CA ILE A 56 -10.75 -7.29 7.33
C ILE A 56 -11.84 -7.94 8.19
N SER A 57 -11.49 -8.40 9.39
CA SER A 57 -12.44 -8.97 10.35
C SER A 57 -12.03 -8.66 11.78
N LYS A 58 -13.00 -8.74 12.69
CA LYS A 58 -12.74 -8.75 14.14
C LYS A 58 -11.77 -9.86 14.52
N TYR A 59 -11.05 -9.62 15.60
CA TYR A 59 -10.16 -10.60 16.19
C TYR A 59 -10.99 -11.59 17.00
N VAL A 60 -10.79 -12.87 16.70
CA VAL A 60 -11.34 -14.00 17.46
C VAL A 60 -10.16 -14.88 17.82
N ASN A 61 -9.94 -15.13 19.11
CA ASN A 61 -8.80 -15.92 19.63
C ASN A 61 -7.45 -15.41 19.12
N GLY A 62 -7.25 -14.09 19.12
CA GLY A 62 -6.02 -13.44 18.65
C GLY A 62 -5.82 -13.47 17.13
N ARG A 63 -6.80 -13.95 16.35
CA ARG A 63 -6.70 -14.09 14.89
C ARG A 63 -7.72 -13.22 14.19
N ALA A 64 -7.29 -12.59 13.11
CA ALA A 64 -8.15 -11.84 12.19
C ALA A 64 -7.89 -12.30 10.75
N ARG A 65 -8.89 -12.19 9.88
CA ARG A 65 -8.72 -12.35 8.44
C ARG A 65 -7.93 -11.15 7.94
N LEU A 66 -6.89 -11.41 7.16
CA LEU A 66 -5.99 -10.39 6.63
C LEU A 66 -6.10 -10.30 5.12
N ARG A 67 -5.85 -9.11 4.60
CA ARG A 67 -5.76 -8.85 3.16
C ARG A 67 -4.71 -7.78 2.89
N VAL A 68 -4.15 -7.79 1.69
CA VAL A 68 -3.24 -6.73 1.23
C VAL A 68 -3.98 -5.78 0.31
N GLY A 69 -3.88 -4.49 0.60
CA GLY A 69 -4.42 -3.46 -0.27
C GLY A 69 -3.41 -2.35 -0.52
N LYS A 70 -3.69 -1.55 -1.55
CA LYS A 70 -2.86 -0.42 -1.97
C LYS A 70 -3.28 0.85 -1.23
N VAL A 71 -2.34 1.56 -0.64
CA VAL A 71 -2.59 2.87 -0.05
C VAL A 71 -2.81 3.88 -1.18
N THR A 72 -3.99 4.51 -1.23
CA THR A 72 -4.35 5.45 -2.29
C THR A 72 -4.47 6.89 -1.80
N LYS A 73 -4.87 7.09 -0.54
CA LYS A 73 -4.98 8.41 0.09
C LYS A 73 -4.65 8.32 1.58
N ILE A 74 -4.24 9.45 2.16
CA ILE A 74 -3.92 9.56 3.59
C ILE A 74 -4.64 10.78 4.19
N ARG A 75 -5.32 10.56 5.32
CA ARG A 75 -5.96 11.62 6.12
C ARG A 75 -5.43 11.60 7.55
N ILE A 76 -5.49 12.75 8.20
CA ILE A 76 -5.24 12.88 9.64
C ILE A 76 -6.57 13.22 10.28
N LEU A 77 -7.00 12.44 11.26
CA LEU A 77 -8.25 12.62 12.00
C LEU A 77 -7.95 12.68 13.50
N HIS A 78 -8.90 13.19 14.28
CA HIS A 78 -8.75 13.30 15.74
C HIS A 78 -9.26 12.08 16.52
N HIS A 79 -9.60 11.00 15.82
CA HIS A 79 -10.08 9.75 16.41
C HIS A 79 -9.44 8.55 15.72
N GLY A 80 -9.21 7.48 16.48
CA GLY A 80 -8.80 6.19 15.96
C GLY A 80 -9.97 5.36 15.46
N SER A 81 -9.66 4.16 14.96
CA SER A 81 -10.70 3.16 14.70
C SER A 81 -11.25 2.62 16.03
N LYS A 82 -12.56 2.33 16.07
CA LYS A 82 -13.23 1.70 17.22
C LYS A 82 -13.36 0.18 17.08
N ASP A 83 -12.96 -0.37 15.94
CA ASP A 83 -13.20 -1.76 15.57
C ASP A 83 -11.96 -2.38 14.92
N TYR A 84 -12.15 -3.30 13.97
CA TYR A 84 -11.07 -4.06 13.34
C TYR A 84 -10.36 -3.32 12.22
N HIS A 85 -10.78 -2.10 11.85
CA HIS A 85 -10.17 -1.32 10.76
C HIS A 85 -8.81 -0.70 11.15
N TRP A 86 -7.85 -1.55 11.52
CA TRP A 86 -6.47 -1.19 11.79
C TRP A 86 -5.54 -1.78 10.73
N THR A 87 -4.52 -1.02 10.33
CA THR A 87 -3.45 -1.56 9.50
C THR A 87 -2.53 -2.47 10.33
N ARG A 88 -1.80 -3.35 9.65
CA ARG A 88 -0.59 -3.96 10.22
C ARG A 88 0.61 -3.03 10.00
N ASN A 89 1.74 -3.38 10.63
CA ASN A 89 2.98 -2.62 10.51
C ASN A 89 3.77 -2.96 9.23
N GLN A 90 3.43 -4.07 8.57
CA GLN A 90 4.16 -4.58 7.41
C GLN A 90 3.55 -4.02 6.12
N PHE A 91 4.38 -3.39 5.30
CA PHE A 91 4.03 -2.92 3.97
C PHE A 91 5.20 -3.14 3.00
N VAL A 92 4.91 -3.17 1.70
CA VAL A 92 5.89 -3.34 0.63
C VAL A 92 5.74 -2.23 -0.40
N THR A 93 6.85 -1.78 -0.96
CA THR A 93 6.86 -0.76 -2.02
C THR A 93 6.53 -1.39 -3.38
N PRO A 94 6.15 -0.60 -4.39
CA PRO A 94 6.00 -1.08 -5.76
C PRO A 94 7.25 -1.76 -6.32
N ASP A 95 8.43 -1.28 -5.97
CA ASP A 95 9.68 -1.86 -6.43
C ASP A 95 9.96 -3.20 -5.76
N HIS A 96 9.71 -3.30 -4.45
CA HIS A 96 9.84 -4.57 -3.73
C HIS A 96 8.87 -5.62 -4.26
N LEU A 97 7.62 -5.22 -4.56
CA LEU A 97 6.61 -6.12 -5.11
C LEU A 97 6.95 -6.66 -6.51
N LYS A 98 7.90 -6.06 -7.24
CA LYS A 98 8.41 -6.66 -8.48
C LYS A 98 9.12 -7.99 -8.22
N ASN A 99 9.72 -8.17 -7.04
CA ASN A 99 10.16 -9.47 -6.57
C ASN A 99 9.06 -10.09 -5.71
N PHE A 100 8.15 -10.81 -6.36
CA PHE A 100 6.98 -11.39 -5.70
C PHE A 100 7.36 -12.31 -4.52
N SER A 101 8.37 -13.16 -4.69
CA SER A 101 8.79 -14.13 -3.66
C SER A 101 9.22 -13.41 -2.39
N ASP A 102 10.05 -12.38 -2.54
CA ASP A 102 10.58 -11.61 -1.42
C ASP A 102 9.47 -10.80 -0.71
N ALA A 103 8.63 -10.09 -1.49
CA ALA A 103 7.49 -9.36 -0.95
C ALA A 103 6.49 -10.27 -0.22
N PHE A 104 6.21 -11.46 -0.77
CA PHE A 104 5.35 -12.46 -0.13
C PHE A 104 5.97 -13.00 1.16
N ASN A 105 7.26 -13.34 1.15
CA ASN A 105 7.95 -13.83 2.33
C ASN A 105 7.96 -12.83 3.48
N TYR A 106 8.17 -11.56 3.15
CA TYR A 106 8.10 -10.46 4.11
C TYR A 106 6.69 -10.31 4.71
N LEU A 107 5.65 -10.29 3.87
CA LEU A 107 4.27 -10.04 4.33
C LEU A 107 3.61 -11.24 4.99
N LYS A 108 3.99 -12.48 4.68
CA LYS A 108 3.30 -13.68 5.21
C LYS A 108 3.75 -14.10 6.61
N HIS A 109 4.80 -13.47 7.14
CA HIS A 109 5.50 -13.91 8.32
C HIS A 109 4.54 -14.08 9.52
N ASN A 110 4.64 -15.20 10.24
CA ASN A 110 3.82 -15.53 11.41
C ASN A 110 2.29 -15.61 11.20
N TYR A 111 1.80 -15.72 9.95
CA TYR A 111 0.37 -15.88 9.68
C TYR A 111 -0.07 -17.35 9.45
N THR A 112 -1.35 -17.60 9.72
CA THR A 112 -2.03 -18.87 9.43
C THR A 112 -2.05 -19.16 7.94
N TRP A 113 -2.18 -20.44 7.56
CA TRP A 113 -2.19 -20.85 6.15
C TRP A 113 -3.26 -20.12 5.31
N TYR A 114 -4.46 -19.91 5.84
CA TYR A 114 -5.53 -19.20 5.12
C TYR A 114 -5.18 -17.72 4.89
N ASN A 115 -4.54 -17.06 5.85
CA ASN A 115 -4.08 -15.68 5.69
C ASN A 115 -2.90 -15.61 4.71
N LYS A 116 -2.01 -16.61 4.72
CA LYS A 116 -0.93 -16.74 3.72
C LYS A 116 -1.51 -16.81 2.31
N LEU A 117 -2.55 -17.62 2.09
CA LEU A 117 -3.23 -17.71 0.80
C LEU A 117 -3.90 -16.38 0.41
N ALA A 118 -4.63 -15.74 1.32
CA ALA A 118 -5.28 -14.45 1.05
C ALA A 118 -4.28 -13.33 0.71
N ILE A 119 -3.12 -13.33 1.38
CA ILE A 119 -2.01 -12.42 1.08
C ILE A 119 -1.42 -12.75 -0.29
N ALA A 120 -1.16 -14.03 -0.60
CA ALA A 120 -0.61 -14.44 -1.89
C ALA A 120 -1.50 -14.04 -3.06
N THR A 121 -2.81 -14.28 -2.97
CA THR A 121 -3.78 -13.91 -4.02
C THR A 121 -3.83 -12.40 -4.23
N SER A 122 -3.86 -11.64 -3.14
CA SER A 122 -3.86 -10.17 -3.20
C SER A 122 -2.57 -9.63 -3.83
N LEU A 123 -1.41 -10.15 -3.41
CA LEU A 123 -0.13 -9.74 -3.97
C LEU A 123 0.01 -10.11 -5.44
N TYR A 124 -0.52 -11.26 -5.86
CA TYR A 124 -0.46 -11.69 -7.25
C TYR A 124 -1.23 -10.74 -8.16
N TYR A 125 -2.42 -10.32 -7.71
CA TYR A 125 -3.19 -9.28 -8.39
C TYR A 125 -2.39 -7.98 -8.53
N TRP A 126 -1.83 -7.48 -7.42
CA TRP A 126 -1.10 -6.22 -7.41
C TRP A 126 0.19 -6.27 -8.25
N HIS A 127 0.91 -7.38 -8.20
CA HIS A 127 2.09 -7.61 -9.02
C HIS A 127 1.74 -7.54 -10.52
N ASN A 128 0.68 -8.22 -10.93
CA ASN A 128 0.22 -8.19 -12.32
C ASN A 128 -0.24 -6.79 -12.74
N GLU A 129 -0.94 -6.06 -11.87
CA GLU A 129 -1.37 -4.69 -12.16
C GLU A 129 -0.18 -3.72 -12.31
N LEU A 130 0.87 -3.90 -11.51
CA LEU A 130 2.14 -3.17 -11.66
C LEU A 130 2.80 -3.46 -13.01
N LEU A 131 2.91 -4.73 -13.40
CA LEU A 131 3.49 -5.11 -14.69
C LEU A 131 2.68 -4.53 -15.86
N ARG A 132 1.35 -4.60 -15.80
CA ARG A 132 0.45 -4.00 -16.80
C ARG A 132 0.64 -2.49 -16.89
N SER A 133 0.68 -1.81 -15.76
CA SER A 133 0.90 -0.36 -15.68
C SER A 133 2.25 0.04 -16.28
N ARG A 134 3.32 -0.69 -15.94
CA ARG A 134 4.67 -0.49 -16.52
C ARG A 134 4.65 -0.67 -18.04
N ASN A 135 4.04 -1.74 -18.53
CA ASN A 135 3.94 -2.00 -19.97
C ASN A 135 3.16 -0.91 -20.71
N ARG A 136 2.07 -0.40 -20.12
CA ARG A 136 1.32 0.74 -20.68
C ARG A 136 2.19 2.00 -20.76
N GLN A 137 2.97 2.30 -19.72
CA GLN A 137 3.89 3.45 -19.71
C GLN A 137 4.99 3.31 -20.78
N LEU A 138 5.60 2.12 -20.90
CA LEU A 138 6.61 1.84 -21.93
C LEU A 138 6.04 2.01 -23.34
N LYS A 139 4.85 1.46 -23.62
CA LYS A 139 4.15 1.63 -24.90
C LYS A 139 3.91 3.11 -25.23
N LYS A 140 3.51 3.91 -24.24
CA LYS A 140 3.34 5.37 -24.42
C LYS A 140 4.65 6.08 -24.76
N LYS A 141 5.74 5.76 -24.04
CA LYS A 141 7.08 6.33 -24.31
C LYS A 141 7.58 5.97 -25.71
N ILE A 142 7.46 4.70 -26.12
CA ILE A 142 7.84 4.24 -27.47
C ILE A 142 7.04 4.99 -28.53
N ARG A 143 5.72 5.14 -28.35
CA ARG A 143 4.87 5.88 -29.29
C ARG A 143 5.30 7.34 -29.42
N HIS A 144 5.60 8.00 -28.30
CA HIS A 144 6.08 9.37 -28.29
C HIS A 144 7.43 9.51 -28.99
N PHE A 145 8.38 8.62 -28.72
CA PHE A 145 9.69 8.61 -29.38
C PHE A 145 9.58 8.42 -30.90
N ARG A 146 8.73 7.48 -31.35
CA ARG A 146 8.45 7.28 -32.78
C ARG A 146 7.86 8.53 -33.45
N TYR A 147 7.01 9.28 -32.74
CA TYR A 147 6.46 10.53 -33.24
C TYR A 147 7.56 11.60 -33.40
N LEU A 148 8.43 11.77 -32.40
CA LEU A 148 9.54 12.71 -32.45
C LEU A 148 10.50 12.41 -33.60
N LEU A 149 10.86 11.13 -33.79
CA LEU A 149 11.71 10.69 -34.91
C LEU A 149 11.10 11.02 -36.26
N ARG A 150 9.80 10.73 -36.46
CA ARG A 150 9.11 11.07 -37.72
C ARG A 150 9.12 12.58 -38.00
N LYS A 151 8.96 13.40 -36.97
CA LYS A 151 8.99 14.86 -37.09
C LYS A 151 10.40 15.39 -37.42
N GLN A 152 11.46 14.72 -36.96
CA GLN A 152 12.83 15.08 -37.31
C GLN A 152 13.20 14.72 -38.76
N ILE A 153 12.68 13.59 -39.28
CA ILE A 153 12.94 13.17 -40.68
C ILE A 153 12.21 14.05 -41.70
N GLN A 154 11.13 14.73 -41.29
CA GLN A 154 10.33 15.62 -42.15
C GLN A 154 10.83 17.08 -42.16
N LYS A 155 11.90 17.40 -41.44
CA LYS A 155 12.59 18.70 -41.46
C LYS A 155 13.88 18.58 -42.25
#